data_AF-A0A7C5D9D6-F1
#
_entry.id   AF-A0A7C5D9D6-F1
#
_cell.length_a   1.000
_cell.length_b   1.000
_cell.length_c   1.000
_cell.angle_alpha   90.00
_cell.angle_beta   90.00
_cell.angle_gamma   90.00
#
_symmetry.space_group_name_H-M   'P 1'
#
loop_
_entity.id
_entity.type
_entity.pdbx_description
1 polymer ?
#
loop_
_entity_poly.entity_id
_entity_poly.type
_entity_poly.pdbx_seq_one_letter_code
_entity_poly.pdbx_strand_id
1 'polypeptide(L)'
;DSNKVVTAKNGEVTYDFLVVGTGLQYDYERIEGMTPDLVGQKGISSVYLNDPVAGTAKGGVATWEWFKQLRAAAEKASPDNPVNAIYTQPDTPIKCGGAPQKILYLSDDALRGNSTLGGKDVHMNVKSSFCKKGGKLFGVPIYNKTLVERVTPMYGNITDKFDHVLRKIDADKKVATFEHAYQIKGEWDPDLEEFNIINKTENVEMPYDFIHVVPPMKAVDAVANSPLGWQKGNAKGWLEADRYTLQHRRYKNVFGIGDILGIPKGKTGGSARHHGPVVQENLIAVMEGKEPTAKFDGYTVCPLKTQYGKIMLAEFNYDGPAPSFPFLDPAEPRWIWWAFDLYLLKPMYWHLMMKGLM
;
A
#
# COMPACT_ATOMS: atom_id res chain seq x y z
N ASP A 1 4.15 0.07 31.55
CA ASP A 1 4.57 0.28 32.95
C ASP A 1 3.53 -0.22 33.93
N SER A 2 2.27 0.24 33.87
CA SER A 2 1.20 -0.17 34.82
C SER A 2 0.25 -1.25 34.30
N ASN A 3 0.58 -1.94 33.20
CA ASN A 3 -0.23 -3.02 32.62
C ASN A 3 -1.74 -2.67 32.48
N LYS A 4 -2.02 -1.48 31.94
CA LYS A 4 -3.37 -0.99 31.70
C LYS A 4 -3.48 -0.19 30.42
N VAL A 5 -4.67 -0.16 29.84
CA VAL A 5 -5.07 0.72 28.75
C VAL A 5 -6.25 1.58 29.21
N VAL A 6 -6.39 2.78 28.64
CA VAL A 6 -7.56 3.64 28.86
C VAL A 6 -8.42 3.62 27.61
N THR A 7 -9.70 3.35 27.79
CA THR A 7 -10.68 3.31 26.71
C THR A 7 -11.55 4.56 26.77
N ALA A 8 -12.06 5.00 25.61
CA ALA A 8 -12.90 6.19 25.52
C ALA A 8 -14.24 6.05 26.28
N LYS A 9 -14.75 4.82 26.47
CA LYS A 9 -16.08 4.56 27.07
C LYS A 9 -16.03 3.84 28.42
N ASN A 10 -15.07 2.95 28.63
CA ASN A 10 -15.06 2.04 29.79
C ASN A 10 -13.96 2.37 30.80
N GLY A 11 -13.27 3.52 30.65
CA GLY A 11 -12.18 3.92 31.54
C GLY A 11 -10.98 2.99 31.45
N GLU A 12 -10.34 2.73 32.59
CA GLU A 12 -9.14 1.91 32.69
C GLU A 12 -9.43 0.41 32.63
N VAL A 13 -8.65 -0.32 31.85
CA VAL A 13 -8.70 -1.79 31.75
C VAL A 13 -7.29 -2.33 31.96
N THR A 14 -7.11 -3.14 33.00
CA THR A 14 -5.83 -3.83 33.29
C THR A 14 -5.69 -5.11 32.46
N TYR A 15 -4.46 -5.54 32.21
CA TYR A 15 -4.17 -6.78 31.47
C TYR A 15 -2.95 -7.49 32.04
N ASP A 16 -2.92 -8.82 31.96
CA ASP A 16 -1.69 -9.57 32.19
C ASP A 16 -0.82 -9.57 30.93
N PHE A 17 -1.46 -9.78 29.78
CA PHE A 17 -0.87 -9.77 28.45
C PHE A 17 -1.68 -8.90 27.50
N LEU A 18 -1.00 -8.24 26.56
CA LEU A 18 -1.63 -7.37 25.57
C LEU A 18 -1.19 -7.76 24.16
N VAL A 19 -2.15 -7.95 23.24
CA VAL A 19 -1.89 -8.08 21.80
C VAL A 19 -2.42 -6.85 21.08
N VAL A 20 -1.52 -6.07 20.48
CA VAL A 20 -1.86 -4.84 19.76
C VAL A 20 -2.10 -5.15 18.28
N GLY A 21 -3.38 -5.08 17.88
CA GLY A 21 -3.84 -5.34 16.51
C GLY A 21 -4.63 -4.17 15.90
N THR A 22 -4.26 -2.93 16.22
CA THR A 22 -5.06 -1.73 15.91
C THR A 22 -5.02 -1.30 14.43
N GLY A 23 -4.20 -1.94 13.61
CA GLY A 23 -4.01 -1.57 12.21
C GLY A 23 -3.28 -0.24 12.03
N LEU A 24 -3.74 0.60 11.10
CA LEU A 24 -3.20 1.92 10.81
C LEU A 24 -4.33 2.95 10.59
N GLN A 25 -3.98 4.22 10.52
CA GLN A 25 -4.89 5.32 10.19
C GLN A 25 -4.52 5.94 8.85
N TYR A 26 -5.55 6.42 8.13
CA TYR A 26 -5.35 7.30 6.99
C TYR A 26 -5.19 8.73 7.45
N ASP A 27 -4.37 9.47 6.71
CA ASP A 27 -3.99 10.85 7.00
C ASP A 27 -4.13 11.63 5.68
N TYR A 28 -5.37 11.75 5.19
CA TYR A 28 -5.67 12.45 3.93
C TYR A 28 -5.28 13.93 4.04
N GLU A 29 -5.52 14.50 5.21
CA GLU A 29 -5.31 15.89 5.57
C GLU A 29 -3.83 16.29 5.57
N ARG A 30 -2.90 15.31 5.56
CA ARG A 30 -1.48 15.55 5.32
C ARG A 30 -1.19 16.01 3.89
N ILE A 31 -2.11 15.80 2.96
CA ILE A 31 -2.09 16.43 1.64
C ILE A 31 -2.90 17.73 1.77
N GLU A 32 -2.25 18.87 1.61
CA GLU A 32 -2.90 20.18 1.69
C GLU A 32 -4.07 20.27 0.69
N GLY A 33 -5.24 20.72 1.16
CA GLY A 33 -6.45 20.82 0.33
C GLY A 33 -7.17 19.50 0.05
N MET A 34 -6.69 18.38 0.58
CA MET A 34 -7.37 17.08 0.49
C MET A 34 -8.13 16.78 1.78
N THR A 35 -9.37 16.32 1.64
CA THR A 35 -10.18 15.75 2.73
C THR A 35 -10.84 14.45 2.24
N PRO A 36 -11.20 13.53 3.14
CA PRO A 36 -11.91 12.31 2.78
C PRO A 36 -13.20 12.54 1.96
N ASP A 37 -13.91 13.66 2.22
CA ASP A 37 -15.18 13.99 1.56
C ASP A 37 -15.03 14.34 0.07
N LEU A 38 -13.83 14.70 -0.39
CA LEU A 38 -13.56 14.95 -1.82
C LEU A 38 -13.55 13.66 -2.66
N VAL A 39 -13.42 12.49 -2.03
CA VAL A 39 -13.43 11.21 -2.76
C VAL A 39 -14.79 10.97 -3.43
N GLY A 40 -14.77 10.72 -4.74
CA GLY A 40 -15.96 10.61 -5.57
C GLY A 40 -16.43 11.94 -6.17
N GLN A 41 -15.73 13.04 -5.88
CA GLN A 41 -16.02 14.37 -6.40
C GLN A 41 -14.84 14.91 -7.21
N LYS A 42 -15.09 15.85 -8.13
CA LYS A 42 -14.04 16.60 -8.86
C LYS A 42 -13.02 15.72 -9.61
N GLY A 43 -13.36 14.48 -9.93
CA GLY A 43 -12.42 13.52 -10.54
C GLY A 43 -11.45 12.87 -9.55
N ILE A 44 -11.64 13.04 -8.25
CA ILE A 44 -10.81 12.45 -7.19
C ILE A 44 -11.42 11.11 -6.76
N SER A 45 -10.58 10.09 -6.60
CA SER A 45 -10.97 8.81 -6.04
C SER A 45 -9.91 8.27 -5.07
N SER A 46 -10.32 7.37 -4.18
CA SER A 46 -9.42 6.54 -3.39
C SER A 46 -10.06 5.22 -3.03
N VAL A 47 -9.47 4.11 -3.45
CA VAL A 47 -9.92 2.77 -3.05
C VAL A 47 -9.77 2.54 -1.54
N TYR A 48 -8.92 3.32 -0.88
CA TYR A 48 -8.62 3.22 0.54
C TYR A 48 -9.66 3.86 1.44
N LEU A 49 -10.56 4.71 0.92
CA LEU A 49 -11.56 5.36 1.77
C LEU A 49 -12.45 4.32 2.46
N ASN A 50 -12.22 4.11 3.75
CA ASN A 50 -13.05 3.26 4.58
C ASN A 50 -13.00 3.75 6.02
N ASP A 51 -14.06 3.51 6.78
CA ASP A 51 -14.11 3.79 8.21
C ASP A 51 -14.34 2.45 8.92
N PRO A 52 -13.28 1.85 9.49
CA PRO A 52 -13.39 0.60 10.24
C PRO A 52 -14.26 0.72 11.50
N VAL A 53 -14.34 1.90 12.12
CA VAL A 53 -15.12 2.13 13.34
C VAL A 53 -16.62 2.21 13.01
N ALA A 54 -16.97 2.93 11.94
CA ALA A 54 -18.34 2.99 11.44
C ALA A 54 -18.72 1.80 10.53
N GLY A 55 -17.77 0.89 10.23
CA GLY A 55 -17.99 -0.28 9.39
C GLY A 55 -18.25 0.05 7.91
N THR A 56 -17.75 1.18 7.39
CA THR A 56 -18.00 1.60 6.01
C THR A 56 -16.84 1.25 5.08
N ALA A 57 -17.14 0.91 3.82
CA ALA A 57 -16.16 0.61 2.77
C ALA A 57 -16.50 1.36 1.47
N LYS A 58 -16.48 2.70 1.53
CA LYS A 58 -16.96 3.58 0.43
C LYS A 58 -15.99 3.65 -0.75
N GLY A 59 -14.69 3.49 -0.52
CA GLY A 59 -13.64 3.70 -1.50
C GLY A 59 -13.73 2.79 -2.72
N GLY A 60 -14.13 1.52 -2.53
CA GLY A 60 -14.35 0.59 -3.63
C GLY A 60 -15.47 1.05 -4.57
N VAL A 61 -16.60 1.49 -4.00
CA VAL A 61 -17.75 2.00 -4.77
C VAL A 61 -17.37 3.29 -5.49
N ALA A 62 -16.75 4.24 -4.80
CA ALA A 62 -16.30 5.50 -5.39
C ALA A 62 -15.30 5.26 -6.54
N THR A 63 -14.38 4.31 -6.38
CA THR A 63 -13.40 3.96 -7.41
C THR A 63 -14.05 3.31 -8.63
N TRP A 64 -15.08 2.48 -8.44
CA TRP A 64 -15.81 1.88 -9.55
C TRP A 64 -16.61 2.92 -10.36
N GLU A 65 -17.29 3.85 -9.68
CA GLU A 65 -17.95 4.96 -10.38
C GLU A 65 -16.94 5.87 -11.09
N TRP A 66 -15.77 6.08 -10.49
CA TRP A 66 -14.66 6.79 -11.11
C TRP A 66 -14.16 6.11 -12.40
N PHE A 67 -14.13 4.77 -12.48
CA PHE A 67 -13.79 4.05 -13.72
C PHE A 67 -14.79 4.35 -14.85
N LYS A 68 -16.09 4.34 -14.53
CA LYS A 68 -17.14 4.64 -15.51
C LYS A 68 -17.05 6.09 -15.99
N GLN A 69 -16.79 7.03 -15.09
CA GLN A 69 -16.62 8.44 -15.43
C GLN A 69 -15.37 8.68 -16.29
N LEU A 70 -14.24 8.06 -15.94
CA LEU A 70 -13.01 8.09 -16.72
C LEU A 70 -13.26 7.58 -18.15
N ARG A 71 -13.95 6.44 -18.28
CA ARG A 71 -14.34 5.88 -19.58
C ARG A 71 -15.22 6.85 -20.39
N ALA A 72 -16.27 7.39 -19.77
CA ALA A 72 -17.18 8.31 -20.43
C ALA A 72 -16.48 9.60 -20.92
N ALA A 73 -15.44 10.05 -20.21
CA ALA A 73 -14.58 11.14 -20.65
C ALA A 73 -13.67 10.70 -21.81
N ALA A 74 -13.02 9.53 -21.68
CA ALA A 74 -12.14 8.97 -22.71
C ALA A 74 -12.87 8.71 -24.04
N GLU A 75 -14.14 8.31 -24.01
CA GLU A 75 -14.97 8.10 -25.21
C GLU A 75 -15.20 9.37 -26.03
N LYS A 76 -15.12 10.55 -25.38
CA LYS A 76 -15.24 11.89 -25.98
C LYS A 76 -13.89 12.54 -26.29
N ALA A 77 -12.80 11.95 -25.81
CA ALA A 77 -11.44 12.43 -26.04
C ALA A 77 -10.82 11.76 -27.28
N SER A 78 -9.57 12.14 -27.58
CA SER A 78 -8.75 11.56 -28.64
C SER A 78 -7.29 11.47 -28.17
N PRO A 79 -6.41 10.74 -28.88
CA PRO A 79 -4.99 10.71 -28.55
C PRO A 79 -4.31 12.09 -28.65
N ASP A 80 -4.82 12.99 -29.51
CA ASP A 80 -4.30 14.36 -29.67
C ASP A 80 -4.73 15.31 -28.54
N ASN A 81 -5.83 14.98 -27.85
CA ASN A 81 -6.33 15.71 -26.69
C ASN A 81 -6.81 14.72 -25.62
N PRO A 82 -5.87 14.04 -24.92
CA PRO A 82 -6.19 12.94 -24.04
C PRO A 82 -6.70 13.43 -22.68
N VAL A 83 -7.46 12.56 -22.00
CA VAL A 83 -7.83 12.73 -20.60
C VAL A 83 -6.59 12.47 -19.73
N ASN A 84 -6.28 13.36 -18.79
CA ASN A 84 -5.15 13.21 -17.88
C ASN A 84 -5.58 12.47 -16.60
N ALA A 85 -5.04 11.27 -16.40
CA ALA A 85 -5.28 10.45 -15.22
C ALA A 85 -4.01 10.33 -14.36
N ILE A 86 -4.08 10.69 -13.08
CA ILE A 86 -2.95 10.61 -12.14
C ILE A 86 -3.22 9.54 -11.08
N TYR A 87 -2.21 8.75 -10.74
CA TYR A 87 -2.26 7.73 -9.70
C TYR A 87 -1.12 8.00 -8.72
N THR A 88 -1.41 8.06 -7.43
CA THR A 88 -0.41 8.46 -6.44
C THR A 88 -0.01 7.33 -5.50
N GLN A 89 1.21 7.40 -4.98
CA GLN A 89 1.67 6.60 -3.84
C GLN A 89 2.52 7.51 -2.92
N PRO A 90 2.17 7.61 -1.62
CA PRO A 90 2.82 8.53 -0.70
C PRO A 90 4.22 8.03 -0.29
N ASP A 91 4.93 8.86 0.46
CA ASP A 91 6.24 8.56 1.06
C ASP A 91 6.16 7.92 2.45
N THR A 92 4.96 7.55 2.91
CA THR A 92 4.74 6.82 4.16
C THR A 92 4.62 5.31 3.91
N PRO A 93 4.84 4.46 4.93
CA PRO A 93 4.38 3.08 4.86
C PRO A 93 2.87 3.03 4.57
N ILE A 94 2.44 2.16 3.66
CA ILE A 94 1.02 1.96 3.33
C ILE A 94 0.65 0.48 3.44
N LYS A 95 -0.62 0.19 3.75
CA LYS A 95 -1.12 -1.18 3.64
C LYS A 95 -1.31 -1.57 2.17
N CYS A 96 -0.98 -2.81 1.84
CA CYS A 96 -1.00 -3.33 0.48
C CYS A 96 -0.27 -2.41 -0.51
N GLY A 97 1.06 -2.31 -0.41
CA GLY A 97 1.89 -1.40 -1.21
C GLY A 97 1.72 -1.48 -2.73
N GLY A 98 1.19 -2.59 -3.26
CA GLY A 98 0.89 -2.73 -4.69
C GLY A 98 -0.50 -2.24 -5.12
N ALA A 99 -1.41 -1.90 -4.21
CA ALA A 99 -2.76 -1.44 -4.58
C ALA A 99 -2.80 -0.18 -5.48
N PRO A 100 -1.90 0.83 -5.32
CA PRO A 100 -1.87 1.97 -6.24
C PRO A 100 -1.73 1.53 -7.70
N GLN A 101 -0.81 0.59 -7.96
CA GLN A 101 -0.59 0.01 -9.28
C GLN A 101 -1.76 -0.86 -9.74
N LYS A 102 -2.41 -1.61 -8.84
CA LYS A 102 -3.59 -2.41 -9.18
C LYS A 102 -4.70 -1.52 -9.75
N ILE A 103 -4.95 -0.36 -9.13
CA ILE A 103 -5.97 0.58 -9.61
C ILE A 103 -5.57 1.16 -10.96
N LEU A 104 -4.31 1.59 -11.12
CA LEU A 104 -3.76 2.03 -12.40
C LEU A 104 -4.05 1.00 -13.52
N TYR A 105 -3.56 -0.23 -13.37
CA TYR A 105 -3.68 -1.26 -14.40
C TYR A 105 -5.13 -1.67 -14.67
N LEU A 106 -5.96 -1.82 -13.64
CA LEU A 106 -7.38 -2.16 -13.82
C LEU A 106 -8.17 -1.03 -14.48
N SER A 107 -7.94 0.21 -14.08
CA SER A 107 -8.65 1.35 -14.65
C SER A 107 -8.33 1.53 -16.13
N ASP A 108 -7.08 1.33 -16.53
CA ASP A 108 -6.67 1.39 -17.92
C ASP A 108 -7.22 0.22 -18.74
N ASP A 109 -7.15 -0.99 -18.19
CA ASP A 109 -7.71 -2.19 -18.83
C ASP A 109 -9.24 -2.09 -18.99
N ALA A 110 -9.94 -1.36 -18.11
CA ALA A 110 -11.37 -1.05 -18.23
C ALA A 110 -11.72 -0.11 -19.42
N LEU A 111 -10.72 0.50 -20.05
CA LEU A 111 -10.89 1.35 -21.24
C LEU A 111 -10.77 0.56 -22.55
N ARG A 112 -10.26 -0.67 -22.49
CA ARG A 112 -10.19 -1.56 -23.66
C ARG A 112 -11.59 -2.01 -24.08
N GLY A 113 -11.77 -2.33 -25.37
CA GLY A 113 -13.09 -2.66 -25.93
C GLY A 113 -13.66 -4.00 -25.45
N ASN A 114 -12.80 -4.94 -25.06
CA ASN A 114 -13.19 -6.25 -24.51
C ASN A 114 -13.28 -6.25 -22.97
N SER A 115 -13.27 -5.08 -22.33
CA SER A 115 -13.26 -4.96 -20.89
C SER A 115 -14.64 -5.18 -20.25
N THR A 116 -14.67 -5.22 -18.91
CA THR A 116 -15.91 -5.35 -18.13
C THR A 116 -16.87 -4.17 -18.27
N LEU A 117 -16.41 -3.01 -18.76
CA LEU A 117 -17.26 -1.86 -19.05
C LEU A 117 -17.83 -1.88 -20.49
N GLY A 118 -17.38 -2.81 -21.35
CA GLY A 118 -17.81 -2.92 -22.76
C GLY A 118 -17.36 -1.74 -23.62
N GLY A 119 -17.96 -1.57 -24.81
CA GLY A 119 -17.75 -0.40 -25.68
C GLY A 119 -16.51 -0.46 -26.59
N LYS A 120 -16.17 0.67 -27.23
CA LYS A 120 -14.98 0.78 -28.10
C LYS A 120 -13.69 0.83 -27.27
N ASP A 121 -12.57 0.45 -27.86
CA ASP A 121 -11.27 0.63 -27.22
C ASP A 121 -10.89 2.12 -27.20
N VAL A 122 -10.69 2.67 -26.00
CA VAL A 122 -10.37 4.09 -25.76
C VAL A 122 -9.17 4.29 -24.84
N HIS A 123 -8.38 3.25 -24.54
CA HIS A 123 -7.27 3.39 -23.58
C HIS A 123 -6.25 4.45 -24.02
N MET A 124 -5.97 4.55 -25.33
CA MET A 124 -5.07 5.56 -25.88
C MET A 124 -5.62 7.00 -25.85
N ASN A 125 -6.90 7.20 -25.49
CA ASN A 125 -7.47 8.52 -25.26
C ASN A 125 -7.20 9.02 -23.83
N VAL A 126 -6.48 8.25 -23.02
CA VAL A 126 -6.09 8.58 -21.64
C VAL A 126 -4.57 8.58 -21.55
N LYS A 127 -4.02 9.61 -20.90
CA LYS A 127 -2.62 9.69 -20.52
C LYS A 127 -2.50 9.47 -19.01
N SER A 128 -1.90 8.35 -18.63
CA SER A 128 -1.78 7.93 -17.24
C SER A 128 -0.41 8.29 -16.66
N SER A 129 -0.36 8.94 -15.51
CA SER A 129 0.87 9.23 -14.77
C SER A 129 0.85 8.52 -13.41
N PHE A 130 1.84 7.68 -13.14
CA PHE A 130 1.99 7.02 -11.84
C PHE A 130 3.07 7.70 -11.01
N CYS A 131 2.64 8.54 -10.06
CA CYS A 131 3.51 9.34 -9.21
C CYS A 131 3.77 8.62 -7.89
N LYS A 132 5.04 8.29 -7.61
CA LYS A 132 5.40 7.57 -6.39
C LYS A 132 6.76 7.95 -5.82
N LYS A 133 6.95 7.75 -4.51
CA LYS A 133 8.27 7.86 -3.87
C LYS A 133 9.24 6.76 -4.33
N GLY A 134 10.47 7.13 -4.69
CA GLY A 134 11.57 6.21 -5.03
C GLY A 134 11.56 5.66 -6.46
N GLY A 135 12.74 5.34 -6.99
CA GLY A 135 13.01 5.00 -8.40
C GLY A 135 12.72 3.56 -8.88
N LYS A 136 11.78 2.84 -8.25
CA LYS A 136 11.42 1.46 -8.65
C LYS A 136 9.91 1.24 -8.57
N LEU A 137 9.34 0.41 -9.45
CA LEU A 137 7.94 0.01 -9.41
C LEU A 137 7.65 -1.00 -8.29
N PHE A 138 8.61 -1.84 -7.94
CA PHE A 138 8.47 -2.82 -6.85
C PHE A 138 9.79 -3.04 -6.10
N GLY A 139 9.70 -3.39 -4.81
CA GLY A 139 10.88 -3.53 -3.95
C GLY A 139 11.72 -4.78 -4.23
N VAL A 140 11.11 -5.84 -4.75
CA VAL A 140 11.78 -7.12 -5.05
C VAL A 140 12.20 -7.15 -6.53
N PRO A 141 13.49 -7.43 -6.85
CA PRO A 141 14.03 -7.28 -8.20
C PRO A 141 13.28 -8.05 -9.30
N ILE A 142 12.91 -9.31 -9.07
CA ILE A 142 12.24 -10.15 -10.09
C ILE A 142 10.86 -9.60 -10.47
N TYR A 143 10.08 -9.14 -9.49
CA TYR A 143 8.76 -8.53 -9.73
C TYR A 143 8.91 -7.15 -10.35
N ASN A 144 9.88 -6.35 -9.89
CA ASN A 144 10.17 -5.04 -10.48
C ASN A 144 10.55 -5.16 -11.96
N LYS A 145 11.43 -6.11 -12.30
CA LYS A 145 11.85 -6.38 -13.68
C LYS A 145 10.64 -6.64 -14.57
N THR A 146 9.74 -7.53 -14.13
CA THR A 146 8.51 -7.84 -14.87
C THR A 146 7.62 -6.60 -15.05
N LEU A 147 7.49 -5.76 -14.02
CA LEU A 147 6.64 -4.57 -14.10
C LEU A 147 7.21 -3.52 -15.07
N VAL A 148 8.53 -3.35 -15.07
CA VAL A 148 9.22 -2.37 -15.92
C VAL A 148 9.34 -2.84 -17.37
N GLU A 149 9.70 -4.10 -17.59
CA GLU A 149 10.03 -4.60 -18.94
C GLU A 149 8.82 -5.17 -19.68
N ARG A 150 7.76 -5.59 -18.97
CA ARG A 150 6.62 -6.31 -19.58
C ARG A 150 5.27 -5.67 -19.28
N VAL A 151 4.90 -5.52 -18.00
CA VAL A 151 3.52 -5.15 -17.61
C VAL A 151 3.21 -3.68 -17.86
N THR A 152 4.10 -2.75 -17.51
CA THR A 152 3.81 -1.32 -17.74
C THR A 152 3.90 -0.97 -19.23
N PRO A 153 4.91 -1.44 -20.00
CA PRO A 153 5.01 -1.13 -21.43
C PRO A 153 3.84 -1.62 -22.29
N MET A 154 3.16 -2.73 -21.95
CA MET A 154 2.03 -3.25 -22.73
C MET A 154 0.80 -2.31 -22.75
N TYR A 155 0.76 -1.30 -21.88
CA TYR A 155 -0.29 -0.29 -21.88
C TYR A 155 -0.04 0.86 -22.85
N GLY A 156 1.21 1.21 -23.12
CA GLY A 156 1.59 2.23 -24.13
C GLY A 156 1.26 3.69 -23.77
N ASN A 157 0.43 3.94 -22.75
CA ASN A 157 -0.04 5.27 -22.33
C ASN A 157 0.28 5.61 -20.86
N ILE A 158 1.00 4.75 -20.15
CA ILE A 158 1.40 4.92 -18.75
C ILE A 158 2.81 5.50 -18.67
N THR A 159 2.98 6.57 -17.90
CA THR A 159 4.28 7.17 -17.56
C THR A 159 4.52 7.08 -16.06
N ASP A 160 5.63 6.47 -15.67
CA ASP A 160 6.08 6.45 -14.28
C ASP A 160 6.79 7.76 -13.91
N LYS A 161 6.34 8.40 -12.83
CA LYS A 161 6.90 9.63 -12.26
C LYS A 161 7.50 9.31 -10.89
N PHE A 162 8.75 8.85 -10.91
CA PHE A 162 9.48 8.50 -9.68
C PHE A 162 9.86 9.74 -8.86
N ASP A 163 9.95 9.54 -7.55
CA ASP A 163 10.23 10.58 -6.57
C ASP A 163 9.31 11.81 -6.71
N HIS A 164 8.07 11.60 -7.15
CA HIS A 164 6.99 12.59 -7.11
C HIS A 164 6.01 12.21 -6.00
N VAL A 165 5.97 13.00 -4.93
CA VAL A 165 5.08 12.77 -3.78
C VAL A 165 4.00 13.83 -3.74
N LEU A 166 2.74 13.42 -3.78
CA LEU A 166 1.61 14.34 -3.70
C LEU A 166 1.63 15.09 -2.36
N ARG A 167 1.69 16.42 -2.40
CA ARG A 167 1.67 17.28 -1.20
C ARG A 167 0.43 18.17 -1.12
N LYS A 168 -0.16 18.54 -2.26
CA LYS A 168 -1.33 19.42 -2.31
C LYS A 168 -2.28 19.07 -3.45
N ILE A 169 -3.58 19.29 -3.23
CA ILE A 169 -4.63 19.27 -4.26
C ILE A 169 -5.42 20.58 -4.21
N ASP A 170 -5.49 21.27 -5.33
CA ASP A 170 -6.50 22.31 -5.60
C ASP A 170 -7.63 21.64 -6.40
N ALA A 171 -8.70 21.22 -5.72
CA ALA A 171 -9.78 20.43 -6.32
C ALA A 171 -10.67 21.23 -7.27
N ASP A 172 -10.77 22.55 -7.07
CA ASP A 172 -11.58 23.42 -7.92
C ASP A 172 -10.86 23.73 -9.24
N LYS A 173 -9.53 23.93 -9.19
CA LYS A 173 -8.72 24.08 -10.40
C LYS A 173 -8.30 22.76 -11.02
N LYS A 174 -8.54 21.64 -10.33
CA LYS A 174 -8.07 20.30 -10.68
C LYS A 174 -6.55 20.24 -10.95
N VAL A 175 -5.78 20.76 -10.00
CA VAL A 175 -4.31 20.75 -10.04
C VAL A 175 -3.79 20.02 -8.82
N ALA A 176 -2.84 19.11 -9.04
CA ALA A 176 -2.13 18.40 -7.98
C ALA A 176 -0.67 18.86 -7.94
N THR A 177 -0.18 19.24 -6.77
CA THR A 177 1.22 19.66 -6.57
C THR A 177 2.01 18.52 -5.94
N PHE A 178 3.08 18.12 -6.62
CA PHE A 178 4.01 17.09 -6.20
C PHE A 178 5.32 17.70 -5.73
N GLU A 179 5.84 17.24 -4.61
CA GLU A 179 7.25 17.43 -4.27
C GLU A 179 8.05 16.42 -5.10
N HIS A 180 8.90 16.93 -5.99
CA HIS A 180 9.83 16.14 -6.79
C HIS A 180 11.23 16.21 -6.20
N ALA A 181 11.78 15.07 -5.77
CA ALA A 181 13.16 14.96 -5.31
C ALA A 181 14.05 14.38 -6.43
N TYR A 182 15.19 15.01 -6.68
CA TYR A 182 16.15 14.58 -7.69
C TYR A 182 17.59 14.84 -7.26
N GLN A 183 18.54 14.21 -7.95
CA GLN A 183 19.97 14.29 -7.66
C GLN A 183 20.71 14.91 -8.83
N ILE A 184 21.65 15.83 -8.53
CA ILE A 184 22.56 16.41 -9.50
C ILE A 184 24.01 16.11 -9.12
N LYS A 185 24.87 15.98 -10.13
CA LYS A 185 26.33 15.88 -9.91
C LYS A 185 26.86 17.25 -9.46
N GLY A 186 27.47 17.26 -8.29
CA GLY A 186 28.24 18.37 -7.74
C GLY A 186 29.70 18.30 -8.18
N GLU A 187 30.60 18.81 -7.35
CA GLU A 187 32.03 18.82 -7.63
C GLU A 187 32.62 17.41 -7.66
N TRP A 188 33.58 17.20 -8.56
CA TRP A 188 34.37 15.98 -8.60
C TRP A 188 35.34 15.95 -7.41
N ASP A 189 35.33 14.84 -6.66
CA ASP A 189 36.30 14.56 -5.62
C ASP A 189 37.42 13.67 -6.21
N PRO A 190 38.63 14.21 -6.43
CA PRO A 190 39.73 13.44 -7.00
C PRO A 190 40.28 12.37 -6.05
N ASP A 191 40.04 12.48 -4.74
CA ASP A 191 40.51 11.49 -3.76
C ASP A 191 39.56 10.29 -3.67
N LEU A 192 38.25 10.52 -3.89
CA LEU A 192 37.22 9.48 -3.91
C LEU A 192 36.88 8.95 -5.31
N GLU A 193 37.44 9.55 -6.36
CA GLU A 193 37.15 9.25 -7.77
C GLU A 193 35.64 9.25 -8.10
N GLU A 194 34.88 10.15 -7.47
CA GLU A 194 33.45 10.28 -7.69
C GLU A 194 32.95 11.73 -7.68
N PHE A 195 31.79 11.96 -8.28
CA PHE A 195 31.10 13.25 -8.17
C PHE A 195 30.32 13.29 -6.86
N ASN A 196 30.43 14.39 -6.13
CA ASN A 196 29.52 14.68 -5.03
C ASN A 196 28.07 14.65 -5.52
N ILE A 197 27.16 14.05 -4.76
CA ILE A 197 25.73 13.98 -5.11
C ILE A 197 24.96 15.02 -4.30
N ILE A 198 24.38 16.01 -4.98
CA ILE A 198 23.55 17.04 -4.34
C ILE A 198 22.08 16.67 -4.50
N ASN A 199 21.37 16.53 -3.38
CA ASN A 199 19.92 16.32 -3.37
C ASN A 199 19.20 17.66 -3.54
N LYS A 200 18.27 17.72 -4.49
CA LYS A 200 17.40 18.87 -4.75
C LYS A 200 15.94 18.46 -4.65
N THR A 201 15.09 19.43 -4.37
CA THR A 201 13.63 19.28 -4.33
C THR A 201 12.97 20.45 -5.02
N GLU A 202 11.93 20.19 -5.79
CA GLU A 202 11.09 21.21 -6.42
C GLU A 202 9.61 20.85 -6.30
N ASN A 203 8.73 21.84 -6.45
CA ASN A 203 7.30 21.61 -6.56
C ASN A 203 6.90 21.56 -8.03
N VAL A 204 6.23 20.48 -8.42
CA VAL A 204 5.73 20.24 -9.77
C VAL A 204 4.21 20.24 -9.74
N GLU A 205 3.60 21.18 -10.43
CA GLU A 205 2.14 21.22 -10.62
C GLU A 205 1.73 20.37 -11.82
N MET A 206 0.73 19.50 -11.62
CA MET A 206 0.20 18.61 -12.64
C MET A 206 -1.33 18.77 -12.70
N PRO A 207 -1.87 19.31 -13.80
CA PRO A 207 -3.31 19.29 -14.05
C PRO A 207 -3.82 17.84 -14.16
N TYR A 208 -5.04 17.60 -13.69
CA TYR A 208 -5.70 16.31 -13.83
C TYR A 208 -7.15 16.47 -14.28
N ASP A 209 -7.62 15.51 -15.07
CA ASP A 209 -9.06 15.31 -15.24
C ASP A 209 -9.58 14.36 -14.17
N PHE A 210 -8.76 13.35 -13.85
CA PHE A 210 -8.99 12.29 -12.90
C PHE A 210 -7.73 12.01 -12.07
N ILE A 211 -7.88 11.80 -10.76
CA ILE A 211 -6.78 11.45 -9.85
C ILE A 211 -7.21 10.38 -8.84
N HIS A 212 -6.44 9.29 -8.74
CA HIS A 212 -6.57 8.30 -7.67
C HIS A 212 -5.53 8.58 -6.58
N VAL A 213 -6.01 9.04 -5.43
CA VAL A 213 -5.21 9.42 -4.26
C VAL A 213 -5.03 8.24 -3.34
N VAL A 214 -3.78 7.91 -3.02
CA VAL A 214 -3.45 7.02 -1.91
C VAL A 214 -3.08 7.89 -0.72
N PRO A 215 -3.88 7.90 0.36
CA PRO A 215 -3.58 8.75 1.50
C PRO A 215 -2.26 8.32 2.14
N PRO A 216 -1.45 9.28 2.63
CA PRO A 216 -0.48 8.98 3.66
C PRO A 216 -1.12 8.17 4.78
N MET A 217 -0.35 7.24 5.35
CA MET A 217 -0.82 6.40 6.44
C MET A 217 0.15 6.49 7.61
N LYS A 218 -0.41 6.44 8.82
CA LYS A 218 0.34 6.53 10.07
C LYS A 218 -0.08 5.43 11.04
N ALA A 219 0.76 5.17 12.02
CA ALA A 219 0.37 4.35 13.17
C ALA A 219 -0.83 4.99 13.88
N VAL A 220 -1.67 4.17 14.49
CA VAL A 220 -2.82 4.64 15.26
C VAL A 220 -2.34 5.54 16.40
N ASP A 221 -2.94 6.71 16.55
CA ASP A 221 -2.52 7.73 17.55
C ASP A 221 -2.41 7.17 18.98
N ALA A 222 -3.30 6.25 19.37
CA ALA A 222 -3.24 5.59 20.68
C ALA A 222 -1.94 4.79 20.93
N VAL A 223 -1.34 4.23 19.86
CA VAL A 223 -0.05 3.55 19.93
C VAL A 223 1.09 4.56 19.76
N ALA A 224 0.98 5.46 18.79
CA ALA A 224 2.03 6.41 18.44
C ALA A 224 2.36 7.39 19.57
N ASN A 225 1.34 7.81 20.33
CA ASN A 225 1.48 8.72 21.47
C ASN A 225 1.71 7.98 22.80
N SER A 226 1.95 6.68 22.75
CA SER A 226 2.21 5.86 23.94
C SER A 226 3.67 5.41 24.02
N PRO A 227 4.13 4.90 25.17
CA PRO A 227 5.41 4.24 25.29
C PRO A 227 5.55 2.97 24.42
N LEU A 228 4.49 2.44 23.80
CA LEU A 228 4.55 1.24 22.96
C LEU A 228 5.12 1.50 21.55
N GLY A 229 5.14 2.76 21.10
CA GLY A 229 5.70 3.11 19.81
C GLY A 229 7.24 3.13 19.82
N TRP A 230 7.85 2.94 18.65
CA TRP A 230 9.25 3.30 18.44
C TRP A 230 9.42 4.81 18.70
N GLN A 231 10.47 5.17 19.42
CA GLN A 231 10.70 6.56 19.83
C GLN A 231 11.43 7.40 18.76
N LYS A 232 12.17 6.74 17.84
CA LYS A 232 13.01 7.39 16.82
C LYS A 232 13.09 6.59 15.53
N GLY A 233 13.64 7.22 14.49
CA GLY A 233 13.86 6.62 13.17
C GLY A 233 12.58 6.51 12.33
N ASN A 234 12.69 5.82 11.19
CA ASN A 234 11.60 5.73 10.20
C ASN A 234 10.37 4.97 10.72
N ALA A 235 10.54 4.17 11.77
CA ALA A 235 9.45 3.45 12.43
C ALA A 235 8.82 4.22 13.59
N LYS A 236 9.21 5.49 13.84
CA LYS A 236 8.67 6.29 14.95
C LYS A 236 7.13 6.26 14.98
N GLY A 237 6.58 5.99 16.16
CA GLY A 237 5.14 5.88 16.40
C GLY A 237 4.51 4.52 16.05
N TRP A 238 5.15 3.69 15.22
CA TRP A 238 4.71 2.31 14.99
C TRP A 238 5.09 1.42 16.18
N LEU A 239 4.37 0.31 16.40
CA LEU A 239 4.63 -0.56 17.54
C LEU A 239 6.08 -1.10 17.53
N GLU A 240 6.78 -0.94 18.65
CA GLU A 240 8.16 -1.39 18.83
C GLU A 240 8.25 -2.90 19.10
N ALA A 241 7.94 -3.68 18.07
CA ALA A 241 8.04 -5.14 18.09
C ALA A 241 9.42 -5.63 17.61
N ASP A 242 9.85 -6.77 18.15
CA ASP A 242 10.87 -7.58 17.51
C ASP A 242 10.34 -8.14 16.18
N ARG A 243 11.17 -8.08 15.14
CA ARG A 243 10.77 -8.44 13.78
C ARG A 243 10.55 -9.93 13.56
N TYR A 244 11.04 -10.78 14.45
CA TYR A 244 10.90 -12.23 14.38
C TYR A 244 9.87 -12.71 15.39
N THR A 245 10.00 -12.37 16.67
CA THR A 245 9.11 -12.93 17.71
C THR A 245 7.77 -12.21 17.79
N LEU A 246 7.67 -10.99 17.22
CA LEU A 246 6.52 -10.09 17.30
C LEU A 246 6.17 -9.63 18.72
N GLN A 247 7.03 -9.94 19.69
CA GLN A 247 6.99 -9.43 21.06
C GLN A 247 7.51 -8.00 21.10
N HIS A 248 6.92 -7.14 21.93
CA HIS A 248 7.43 -5.81 22.16
C HIS A 248 8.82 -5.85 22.79
N ARG A 249 9.74 -5.03 22.28
CA ARG A 249 11.16 -5.12 22.66
C ARG A 249 11.40 -4.81 24.13
N ARG A 250 10.67 -3.83 24.66
CA ARG A 250 10.78 -3.33 26.05
C ARG A 250 9.75 -3.90 27.03
N TYR A 251 8.63 -4.43 26.54
CA TYR A 251 7.49 -4.85 27.35
C TYR A 251 7.18 -6.31 27.04
N LYS A 252 7.71 -7.24 27.84
CA LYS A 252 7.71 -8.67 27.49
C LYS A 252 6.33 -9.33 27.49
N ASN A 253 5.34 -8.72 28.14
CA ASN A 253 3.95 -9.14 28.12
C ASN A 253 3.11 -8.49 27.00
N VAL A 254 3.73 -7.75 26.07
CA VAL A 254 3.06 -7.09 24.96
C VAL A 254 3.52 -7.70 23.63
N PHE A 255 2.57 -7.98 22.74
CA PHE A 255 2.79 -8.51 21.39
C PHE A 255 2.05 -7.67 20.35
N GLY A 256 2.40 -7.81 19.08
CA GLY A 256 1.78 -7.07 17.99
C GLY A 256 1.40 -7.93 16.79
N ILE A 257 0.38 -7.50 16.06
CA ILE A 257 -0.06 -8.15 14.83
C ILE A 257 -0.55 -7.14 13.80
N GLY A 258 -0.24 -7.40 12.53
CA GLY A 258 -0.80 -6.71 11.38
C GLY A 258 -0.16 -5.33 11.14
N ASP A 259 -0.93 -4.40 10.58
CA ASP A 259 -0.39 -3.16 10.03
C ASP A 259 0.24 -2.23 11.07
N ILE A 260 -0.03 -2.40 12.36
CA ILE A 260 0.54 -1.54 13.42
C ILE A 260 2.02 -1.82 13.71
N LEU A 261 2.52 -2.99 13.30
CA LEU A 261 3.89 -3.41 13.55
C LEU A 261 4.89 -2.44 12.89
N GLY A 262 5.84 -1.94 13.69
CA GLY A 262 6.98 -1.15 13.26
C GLY A 262 8.15 -2.01 12.80
N ILE A 263 7.88 -3.01 11.96
CA ILE A 263 8.88 -3.96 11.42
C ILE A 263 9.05 -3.73 9.91
N PRO A 264 10.15 -4.21 9.29
CA PRO A 264 10.28 -4.14 7.84
C PRO A 264 9.21 -5.02 7.17
N LYS A 265 8.56 -4.54 6.09
CA LYS A 265 7.49 -5.28 5.38
C LYS A 265 6.32 -5.64 6.33
N GLY A 266 5.35 -6.43 5.88
CA GLY A 266 4.33 -6.99 6.79
C GLY A 266 2.95 -6.29 6.86
N LYS A 267 2.73 -5.19 6.12
CA LYS A 267 1.43 -4.47 6.11
C LYS A 267 0.46 -5.02 5.06
N THR A 268 0.17 -6.32 5.14
CA THR A 268 -0.79 -7.03 4.27
C THR A 268 -1.61 -8.04 5.07
N GLY A 269 -2.78 -8.42 4.55
CA GLY A 269 -3.57 -9.51 5.13
C GLY A 269 -2.82 -10.86 5.14
N GLY A 270 -1.97 -11.10 4.13
CA GLY A 270 -1.14 -12.29 4.07
C GLY A 270 -0.09 -12.34 5.17
N SER A 271 0.52 -11.21 5.51
CA SER A 271 1.42 -11.12 6.67
C SER A 271 0.68 -11.24 7.98
N ALA A 272 -0.48 -10.57 8.14
CA ALA A 272 -1.32 -10.70 9.33
C ALA A 272 -1.69 -12.16 9.62
N ARG A 273 -1.98 -12.95 8.58
CA ARG A 273 -2.17 -14.40 8.70
C ARG A 273 -0.94 -15.10 9.30
N HIS A 274 0.25 -14.82 8.80
CA HIS A 274 1.50 -15.45 9.28
C HIS A 274 1.95 -14.95 10.65
N HIS A 275 1.56 -13.73 11.02
CA HIS A 275 1.79 -13.22 12.37
C HIS A 275 1.01 -14.01 13.42
N GLY A 276 -0.20 -14.49 13.11
CA GLY A 276 -1.11 -15.16 14.06
C GLY A 276 -0.46 -16.34 14.78
N PRO A 277 0.00 -17.39 14.08
CA PRO A 277 0.67 -18.53 14.69
C PRO A 277 1.92 -18.16 15.48
N VAL A 278 2.74 -17.22 14.98
CA VAL A 278 3.96 -16.76 15.68
C VAL A 278 3.63 -16.06 16.99
N VAL A 279 2.64 -15.15 16.98
CA VAL A 279 2.19 -14.46 18.19
C VAL A 279 1.58 -15.45 19.17
N GLN A 280 0.75 -16.39 18.70
CA GLN A 280 0.14 -17.40 19.55
C GLN A 280 1.19 -18.25 20.29
N GLU A 281 2.12 -18.85 19.55
CA GLU A 281 3.14 -19.73 20.12
C GLU A 281 4.03 -18.98 21.11
N ASN A 282 4.50 -17.78 20.74
CA ASN A 282 5.35 -16.97 21.60
C ASN A 282 4.62 -16.41 22.82
N LEU A 283 3.33 -16.05 22.69
CA LEU A 283 2.52 -15.61 23.82
C LEU A 283 2.34 -16.74 24.83
N ILE A 284 2.04 -17.96 24.38
CA ILE A 284 1.93 -19.14 25.25
C ILE A 284 3.27 -19.41 25.93
N ALA A 285 4.38 -19.38 25.20
CA ALA A 285 5.71 -19.58 25.78
C ALA A 285 5.98 -18.59 26.92
N VAL A 286 5.70 -17.29 26.73
CA VAL A 286 5.90 -16.27 27.77
C VAL A 286 4.94 -16.45 28.94
N MET A 287 3.69 -16.86 28.70
CA MET A 287 2.74 -17.21 29.76
C MET A 287 3.25 -18.36 30.64
N GLU A 288 4.01 -19.28 30.07
CA GLU A 288 4.65 -20.40 30.78
C GLU A 288 6.04 -20.05 31.35
N GLY A 289 6.47 -18.79 31.27
CA GLY A 289 7.78 -18.35 31.73
C GLY A 289 8.96 -18.80 30.85
N LYS A 290 8.69 -19.16 29.59
CA LYS A 290 9.69 -19.58 28.60
C LYS A 290 10.03 -18.43 27.64
N GLU A 291 11.19 -18.54 27.00
CA GLU A 291 11.62 -17.60 25.96
C GLU A 291 10.86 -17.83 24.63
N PRO A 292 10.51 -16.77 23.88
CA PRO A 292 9.91 -16.88 22.55
C PRO A 292 10.85 -17.56 21.53
N THR A 293 10.38 -18.63 20.87
CA THR A 293 11.15 -19.38 19.87
C THR A 293 10.61 -19.29 18.45
N ALA A 294 9.30 -19.03 18.28
CA ALA A 294 8.70 -18.90 16.95
C ALA A 294 9.18 -17.62 16.26
N LYS A 295 9.46 -17.72 14.95
CA LYS A 295 10.03 -16.62 14.16
C LYS A 295 9.18 -16.32 12.93
N PHE A 296 8.77 -15.07 12.82
CA PHE A 296 8.25 -14.49 11.59
C PHE A 296 9.40 -14.15 10.64
N ASP A 297 9.41 -14.78 9.47
CA ASP A 297 10.44 -14.63 8.44
C ASP A 297 10.25 -13.40 7.55
N GLY A 298 9.22 -12.57 7.82
CA GLY A 298 8.89 -11.41 7.00
C GLY A 298 7.93 -11.71 5.86
N TYR A 299 7.35 -12.91 5.78
CA TYR A 299 6.47 -13.31 4.69
C TYR A 299 5.34 -12.31 4.45
N THR A 300 5.15 -11.96 3.19
CA THR A 300 4.07 -11.13 2.70
C THR A 300 3.71 -11.55 1.28
N VAL A 301 2.48 -11.25 0.89
CA VAL A 301 1.99 -11.49 -0.47
C VAL A 301 1.25 -10.27 -0.99
N CYS A 302 1.52 -9.93 -2.25
CA CYS A 302 0.84 -8.89 -2.98
C CYS A 302 0.31 -9.47 -4.30
N PRO A 303 -0.97 -9.87 -4.37
CA PRO A 303 -1.59 -10.28 -5.63
C PRO A 303 -1.80 -9.04 -6.50
N LEU A 304 -0.82 -8.73 -7.34
CA LEU A 304 -0.81 -7.58 -8.23
C LEU A 304 -1.72 -7.88 -9.43
N LYS A 305 -2.91 -7.29 -9.43
CA LYS A 305 -3.82 -7.27 -10.57
C LYS A 305 -3.15 -6.43 -11.67
N THR A 306 -2.68 -7.11 -12.72
CA THR A 306 -1.92 -6.51 -13.83
C THR A 306 -2.77 -6.26 -15.06
N GLN A 307 -3.98 -6.82 -15.08
CA GLN A 307 -5.09 -6.59 -16.03
C GLN A 307 -6.31 -7.35 -15.48
N TYR A 308 -7.50 -7.13 -16.02
CA TYR A 308 -8.63 -8.00 -15.71
C TYR A 308 -8.31 -9.44 -16.13
N GLY A 309 -8.58 -10.38 -15.24
CA GLY A 309 -8.33 -11.80 -15.48
C GLY A 309 -6.88 -12.25 -15.29
N LYS A 310 -5.91 -11.40 -14.93
CA LYS A 310 -4.54 -11.84 -14.59
C LYS A 310 -3.97 -11.17 -13.35
N ILE A 311 -3.32 -11.97 -12.52
CA ILE A 311 -2.60 -11.52 -11.33
C ILE A 311 -1.16 -12.01 -11.37
N MET A 312 -0.21 -11.14 -11.06
CA MET A 312 1.15 -11.54 -10.66
C MET A 312 1.14 -11.74 -9.14
N LEU A 313 1.31 -12.99 -8.69
CA LEU A 313 1.29 -13.35 -7.28
C LEU A 313 2.67 -13.11 -6.66
N ALA A 314 2.93 -11.86 -6.26
CA ALA A 314 4.23 -11.48 -5.69
C ALA A 314 4.31 -11.88 -4.21
N GLU A 315 4.99 -12.99 -3.92
CA GLU A 315 5.24 -13.50 -2.57
C GLU A 315 6.70 -13.35 -2.20
N PHE A 316 6.99 -12.82 -1.02
CA PHE A 316 8.36 -12.55 -0.59
C PHE A 316 8.46 -12.42 0.91
N ASN A 317 9.66 -12.58 1.44
CA ASN A 317 9.95 -12.46 2.86
C ASN A 317 11.14 -11.50 3.08
N TYR A 318 11.86 -11.64 4.20
CA TYR A 318 13.04 -10.81 4.45
C TYR A 318 14.19 -11.05 3.46
N ASP A 319 14.35 -12.28 3.00
CA ASP A 319 15.51 -12.73 2.22
C ASP A 319 15.31 -12.63 0.70
N GLY A 320 14.06 -12.62 0.23
CA GLY A 320 13.77 -12.49 -1.19
C GLY A 320 12.40 -13.02 -1.60
N PRO A 321 12.22 -13.41 -2.87
CA PRO A 321 11.03 -14.13 -3.32
C PRO A 321 10.78 -15.39 -2.49
N ALA A 322 9.54 -15.62 -2.07
CA ALA A 322 9.13 -16.75 -1.24
C ALA A 322 7.80 -17.34 -1.77
N PRO A 323 7.77 -17.87 -3.01
CA PRO A 323 6.55 -18.35 -3.64
C PRO A 323 6.02 -19.63 -2.99
N SER A 324 4.72 -19.67 -2.71
CA SER A 324 4.05 -20.88 -2.22
C SER A 324 3.99 -21.99 -3.30
N PHE A 325 4.08 -21.60 -4.57
CA PHE A 325 4.02 -22.50 -5.73
C PHE A 325 5.32 -22.38 -6.56
N PRO A 326 6.45 -22.93 -6.10
CA PRO A 326 7.77 -22.66 -6.67
C PRO A 326 7.96 -23.18 -8.10
N PHE A 327 7.12 -24.12 -8.55
CA PHE A 327 7.16 -24.66 -9.92
C PHE A 327 6.56 -23.71 -10.96
N LEU A 328 5.83 -22.68 -10.53
CA LEU A 328 5.30 -21.64 -11.40
C LEU A 328 6.14 -20.38 -11.22
N ASP A 329 6.60 -19.77 -12.31
CA ASP A 329 7.28 -18.47 -12.25
C ASP A 329 6.38 -17.46 -11.51
N PRO A 330 6.80 -16.95 -10.33
CA PRO A 330 5.98 -16.05 -9.52
C PRO A 330 5.89 -14.65 -10.12
N ALA A 331 6.79 -14.31 -11.05
CA ALA A 331 6.75 -13.05 -11.77
C ALA A 331 5.78 -13.11 -12.97
N GLU A 332 5.24 -14.27 -13.36
CA GLU A 332 4.31 -14.36 -14.48
C GLU A 332 2.87 -14.03 -14.05
N PRO A 333 2.20 -13.04 -14.69
CA PRO A 333 0.77 -12.85 -14.50
C PRO A 333 -0.05 -14.03 -15.03
N ARG A 334 -0.90 -14.63 -14.17
CA ARG A 334 -1.73 -15.79 -14.54
C ARG A 334 -3.19 -15.58 -14.18
N TRP A 335 -4.07 -16.25 -14.92
CA TRP A 335 -5.50 -16.26 -14.66
C TRP A 335 -5.90 -17.11 -13.45
N ILE A 336 -5.13 -18.17 -13.15
CA ILE A 336 -5.39 -19.02 -11.97
C ILE A 336 -5.30 -18.21 -10.68
N TRP A 337 -4.38 -17.25 -10.61
CA TRP A 337 -4.25 -16.31 -9.49
C TRP A 337 -5.41 -15.34 -9.40
N TRP A 338 -5.98 -14.92 -10.53
CA TRP A 338 -7.21 -14.13 -10.57
C TRP A 338 -8.40 -14.92 -10.01
N ALA A 339 -8.58 -16.16 -10.43
CA ALA A 339 -9.62 -17.04 -9.90
C ALA A 339 -9.43 -17.31 -8.39
N PHE A 340 -8.19 -17.57 -7.95
CA PHE A 340 -7.84 -17.73 -6.55
C PHE A 340 -8.19 -16.49 -5.72
N ASP A 341 -7.81 -15.30 -6.17
CA ASP A 341 -8.08 -14.04 -5.47
C ASP A 341 -9.57 -13.74 -5.33
N LEU A 342 -10.36 -13.94 -6.41
CA LEU A 342 -11.80 -13.65 -6.37
C LEU A 342 -12.63 -14.69 -5.62
N TYR A 343 -12.35 -15.97 -5.82
CA TYR A 343 -13.25 -17.04 -5.38
C TYR A 343 -12.76 -17.77 -4.11
N LEU A 344 -11.45 -17.80 -3.85
CA LEU A 344 -10.90 -18.58 -2.73
C LEU A 344 -10.50 -17.71 -1.53
N LEU A 345 -9.88 -16.54 -1.76
CA LEU A 345 -9.39 -15.72 -0.64
C LEU A 345 -10.50 -15.24 0.30
N LYS A 346 -11.69 -14.88 -0.21
CA LYS A 346 -12.79 -14.42 0.65
C LYS A 346 -13.32 -15.54 1.58
N PRO A 347 -13.66 -16.75 1.09
CA PRO A 347 -13.98 -17.88 1.96
C PRO A 347 -12.86 -18.24 2.93
N MET A 348 -11.60 -18.28 2.46
CA MET A 348 -10.44 -18.58 3.33
C MET A 348 -10.32 -17.56 4.46
N TYR A 349 -10.51 -16.27 4.18
CA TYR A 349 -10.51 -15.22 5.18
C TYR A 349 -11.59 -15.45 6.26
N TRP A 350 -12.86 -15.60 5.86
CA TRP A 350 -13.96 -15.68 6.82
C TRP A 350 -14.07 -17.02 7.54
N HIS A 351 -13.79 -18.13 6.86
CA HIS A 351 -14.04 -19.47 7.40
C HIS A 351 -12.80 -20.13 7.97
N LEU A 352 -11.59 -19.64 7.66
CA LEU A 352 -10.34 -20.20 8.17
C LEU A 352 -9.59 -19.15 9.02
N MET A 353 -9.13 -18.06 8.42
CA MET A 353 -8.28 -17.06 9.09
C MET A 353 -8.97 -16.41 10.29
N MET A 354 -10.19 -15.91 10.12
CA MET A 354 -10.94 -15.27 11.21
C MET A 354 -11.39 -16.25 12.31
N LYS A 355 -11.30 -17.56 12.06
CA LYS A 355 -11.55 -18.62 13.05
C LYS A 355 -10.26 -19.16 13.70
N GLY A 356 -9.10 -18.60 13.37
CA GLY A 356 -7.80 -19.05 13.89
C GLY A 356 -7.35 -20.40 13.33
N LEU A 357 -7.87 -20.83 12.17
CA LEU A 357 -7.52 -22.11 11.54
C LEU A 357 -6.40 -21.99 10.48
N MET A 358 -5.84 -20.78 10.29
CA MET A 358 -5.05 -20.45 9.13
C MET A 358 -4.00 -19.37 9.37
#